data_AF-A0A9X2WFF7-F1
#
_entry.id   AF-A0A9X2WFF7-F1
#
_cell.length_a   1.000
_cell.length_b   1.000
_cell.length_c   1.000
_cell.angle_alpha   90.00
_cell.angle_beta   90.00
_cell.angle_gamma   90.00
#
_symmetry.space_group_name_H-M   'P 1'
#
loop_
_entity.id
_entity.type
_entity.pdbx_description
1 polymer ?
#
loop_
_entity_poly.entity_id
_entity_poly.type
_entity_poly.pdbx_seq_one_letter_code
_entity_poly.pdbx_strand_id
1 'polypeptide(L)'
;MAAQFATESGDNPLWEFALTFYARPGVQQTLLSLQNDADMDVLLLLTALWLGKQHYELPDTLSEAGDYFRWRQQVILPIRHARSHLNAEPLRSQQAALRKQLLQAELQAEREGIVRILDWLKNQSLIDQQQPCCEQNLLLLQDMAAVDNGVSAAQKKEARRPLLQQLLLLAE
;
A
#
# COMPACT_ATOMS: atom_id res chain seq x y z
N MET A 1 15.46 13.21 1.12
CA MET A 1 15.73 12.25 2.23
C MET A 1 15.24 10.81 1.95
N ALA A 2 14.59 10.52 0.83
CA ALA A 2 14.19 9.14 0.46
C ALA A 2 15.34 8.31 -0.18
N ALA A 3 16.48 8.93 -0.52
CA ALA A 3 17.55 8.31 -1.28
C ALA A 3 18.60 7.53 -0.45
N GLN A 4 18.42 7.39 0.88
CA GLN A 4 19.41 6.72 1.75
C GLN A 4 19.04 5.28 2.14
N PHE A 5 17.91 4.74 1.66
CA PHE A 5 17.48 3.36 1.95
C PHE A 5 17.52 2.44 0.72
N ALA A 6 18.11 2.90 -0.37
CA ALA A 6 18.21 2.18 -1.64
C ALA A 6 19.44 1.25 -1.75
N THR A 7 20.16 0.97 -0.65
CA THR A 7 21.47 0.28 -0.69
C THR A 7 21.46 -1.18 -0.24
N GLU A 8 20.30 -1.84 -0.24
CA GLU A 8 20.21 -3.30 -0.09
C GLU A 8 19.26 -3.88 -1.16
N SER A 9 19.57 -3.61 -2.42
CA SER A 9 18.87 -4.16 -3.58
C SER A 9 19.50 -5.50 -3.98
N GLY A 10 18.69 -6.55 -3.91
CA GLY A 10 18.98 -7.88 -4.44
C GLY A 10 17.71 -8.72 -4.62
N ASP A 11 16.82 -8.75 -3.61
CA ASP A 11 15.70 -9.71 -3.55
C ASP A 11 14.30 -9.09 -3.32
N ASN A 12 14.03 -7.85 -3.73
CA ASN A 12 12.69 -7.25 -3.55
C ASN A 12 12.21 -6.40 -4.76
N PRO A 13 11.82 -7.05 -5.88
CA PRO A 13 11.39 -6.36 -7.10
C PRO A 13 10.11 -5.51 -6.89
N LEU A 14 9.22 -5.93 -5.99
CA LEU A 14 8.02 -5.16 -5.67
C LEU A 14 8.34 -3.88 -4.89
N TRP A 15 9.32 -3.91 -3.98
CA TRP A 15 9.78 -2.70 -3.28
C TRP A 15 10.44 -1.71 -4.23
N GLU A 16 11.25 -2.19 -5.17
CA GLU A 16 11.85 -1.33 -6.19
C GLU A 16 10.79 -0.68 -7.09
N PHE A 17 9.81 -1.47 -7.54
CA PHE A 17 8.64 -0.94 -8.24
C PHE A 17 7.92 0.12 -7.40
N ALA A 18 7.66 -0.16 -6.13
CA ALA A 18 6.97 0.76 -5.23
C ALA A 18 7.71 2.10 -5.12
N LEU A 19 9.04 2.07 -4.95
CA LEU A 19 9.86 3.29 -4.89
C LEU A 19 9.79 4.09 -6.21
N THR A 20 9.94 3.42 -7.36
CA THR A 20 9.88 4.08 -8.67
C THR A 20 8.50 4.64 -8.95
N PHE A 21 7.43 3.89 -8.64
CA PHE A 21 6.07 4.31 -8.87
C PHE A 21 5.67 5.47 -7.95
N TYR A 22 6.01 5.39 -6.66
CA TYR A 22 5.72 6.43 -5.67
C TYR A 22 6.38 7.77 -6.01
N ALA A 23 7.56 7.75 -6.66
CA ALA A 23 8.28 8.95 -7.09
C ALA A 23 7.62 9.68 -8.28
N ARG A 24 6.64 9.07 -8.96
CA ARG A 24 5.94 9.72 -10.07
C ARG A 24 5.07 10.90 -9.57
N PRO A 25 5.00 12.01 -10.33
CA PRO A 25 4.12 13.12 -9.99
C PRO A 25 2.67 12.66 -9.77
N GLY A 26 2.05 13.11 -8.69
CA GLY A 26 0.65 12.78 -8.35
C GLY A 26 0.45 11.47 -7.58
N VAL A 27 1.33 10.47 -7.74
CA VAL A 27 1.14 9.13 -7.12
C VAL A 27 1.13 9.21 -5.60
N GLN A 28 2.11 9.87 -5.00
CA GLN A 28 2.18 10.05 -3.54
C GLN A 28 0.87 10.65 -2.99
N GLN A 29 0.35 11.70 -3.63
CA GLN A 29 -0.86 12.38 -3.18
C GLN A 29 -2.08 11.45 -3.26
N THR A 30 -2.25 10.75 -4.38
CA THR A 30 -3.37 9.82 -4.58
C THR A 30 -3.32 8.64 -3.60
N LEU A 31 -2.15 8.05 -3.37
CA LEU A 31 -1.97 6.96 -2.40
C LEU A 31 -2.25 7.42 -0.96
N LEU A 32 -1.84 8.64 -0.59
CA LEU A 32 -2.14 9.19 0.73
C LEU A 32 -3.64 9.46 0.92
N SER A 33 -4.35 9.94 -0.10
CA SER A 33 -5.81 10.07 -0.04
C SER A 33 -6.51 8.71 0.05
N LEU A 34 -6.07 7.72 -0.72
CA LEU A 34 -6.57 6.34 -0.61
C LEU A 34 -6.35 5.76 0.79
N GLN A 35 -5.19 6.01 1.40
CA GLN A 35 -4.86 5.56 2.75
C GLN A 35 -5.70 6.25 3.82
N ASN A 36 -5.71 7.58 3.84
CA ASN A 36 -6.26 8.35 4.95
C ASN A 36 -7.77 8.51 4.87
N ASP A 37 -8.30 8.76 3.66
CA ASP A 37 -9.71 9.09 3.47
C ASP A 37 -10.54 7.85 3.11
N ALA A 38 -9.90 6.87 2.46
CA ALA A 38 -10.57 5.69 1.91
C ALA A 38 -10.20 4.37 2.65
N ASP A 39 -9.30 4.43 3.62
CA ASP A 39 -8.84 3.31 4.46
C ASP A 39 -8.27 2.13 3.65
N MET A 40 -7.65 2.44 2.50
CA MET A 40 -7.04 1.46 1.62
C MET A 40 -5.61 1.14 2.05
N ASP A 41 -5.21 -0.11 1.87
CA ASP A 41 -3.83 -0.51 2.09
C ASP A 41 -2.94 -0.14 0.91
N VAL A 42 -1.99 0.79 1.13
CA VAL A 42 -1.03 1.24 0.13
C VAL A 42 -0.15 0.11 -0.39
N LEU A 43 0.30 -0.82 0.46
CA LEU A 43 1.15 -1.93 0.01
C LEU A 43 0.37 -2.91 -0.86
N LEU A 44 -0.90 -3.18 -0.53
CA LEU A 44 -1.75 -4.01 -1.39
C LEU A 44 -2.07 -3.32 -2.71
N LEU A 45 -2.35 -2.01 -2.71
CA LEU A 45 -2.53 -1.22 -3.94
C LEU A 45 -1.30 -1.28 -4.85
N LEU A 46 -0.10 -1.11 -4.28
CA LEU A 46 1.17 -1.22 -5.01
C LEU A 46 1.38 -2.64 -5.55
N THR A 47 1.03 -3.66 -4.77
CA THR A 47 1.10 -5.07 -5.18
C THR A 47 0.16 -5.36 -6.36
N ALA A 48 -1.08 -4.89 -6.29
CA ALA A 48 -2.09 -5.03 -7.34
C ALA A 48 -1.60 -4.44 -8.68
N LEU A 49 -1.03 -3.25 -8.64
CA LEU A 49 -0.47 -2.59 -9.82
C LEU A 49 0.77 -3.30 -10.37
N TRP A 50 1.65 -3.77 -9.48
CA TRP A 50 2.88 -4.48 -9.86
C TRP A 50 2.58 -5.82 -10.55
N LEU A 51 1.62 -6.60 -10.02
CA LEU A 51 1.14 -7.82 -10.66
C LEU A 51 0.44 -7.51 -11.98
N GLY A 52 -0.43 -6.51 -11.99
CA GLY A 52 -1.20 -6.11 -13.18
C GLY A 52 -0.30 -5.70 -14.34
N LYS A 53 0.81 -4.99 -14.08
CA LYS A 53 1.82 -4.65 -15.08
C LYS A 53 2.58 -5.86 -15.64
N GLN A 54 2.62 -6.95 -14.89
CA GLN A 54 3.18 -8.23 -15.31
C GLN A 54 2.12 -9.19 -15.84
N HIS A 55 0.90 -8.70 -16.09
CA HIS A 55 -0.25 -9.46 -16.58
C HIS A 55 -0.80 -10.50 -15.61
N TYR A 56 -0.40 -10.47 -14.33
CA TYR A 56 -0.88 -11.40 -13.32
C TYR A 56 -2.06 -10.83 -12.53
N GLU A 57 -3.09 -11.65 -12.35
CA GLU A 57 -4.17 -11.32 -11.42
C GLU A 57 -3.71 -11.42 -9.97
N LEU A 58 -4.21 -10.49 -9.17
CA LEU A 58 -4.15 -10.57 -7.72
C LEU A 58 -5.06 -11.73 -7.27
N PRO A 59 -4.57 -12.72 -6.49
CA PRO A 59 -5.41 -13.84 -6.10
C PRO A 59 -6.58 -13.39 -5.23
N ASP A 60 -7.76 -13.96 -5.46
CA ASP A 60 -8.97 -13.73 -4.66
C ASP A 60 -8.84 -14.25 -3.21
N THR A 61 -7.94 -15.20 -3.01
CA THR A 61 -7.47 -15.70 -1.71
C THR A 61 -6.54 -14.74 -0.98
N LEU A 62 -6.39 -13.48 -1.41
CA LEU A 62 -5.50 -12.50 -0.76
C LEU A 62 -5.70 -12.40 0.75
N SER A 63 -6.93 -12.58 1.25
CA SER A 63 -7.25 -12.61 2.69
C SER A 63 -6.48 -13.69 3.48
N GLU A 64 -5.97 -14.71 2.81
CA GLU A 64 -5.15 -15.79 3.35
C GLU A 64 -3.67 -15.40 3.54
N ALA A 65 -3.24 -14.20 3.12
CA ALA A 65 -1.92 -13.63 3.41
C ALA A 65 -1.77 -13.25 4.90
N GLY A 66 -2.04 -14.20 5.80
CA GLY A 66 -2.23 -13.98 7.22
C GLY A 66 -1.01 -13.40 7.94
N ASP A 67 0.20 -13.78 7.52
CA ASP A 67 1.44 -13.24 8.09
C ASP A 67 1.59 -11.75 7.79
N TYR A 68 1.23 -11.32 6.58
CA TYR A 68 1.20 -9.91 6.21
C TYR A 68 0.13 -9.16 7.02
N PHE A 69 -1.11 -9.65 7.08
CA PHE A 69 -2.16 -8.95 7.83
C PHE A 69 -1.86 -8.87 9.33
N ARG A 70 -1.29 -9.94 9.92
CA ARG A 70 -0.82 -9.93 11.31
C ARG A 70 0.25 -8.87 11.53
N TRP A 71 1.26 -8.84 10.66
CA TRP A 71 2.34 -7.85 10.71
C TRP A 71 1.82 -6.42 10.57
N ARG A 72 0.90 -6.19 9.62
CA ARG A 72 0.25 -4.90 9.42
C ARG A 72 -0.45 -4.43 10.69
N GLN A 73 -1.26 -5.28 11.32
CA GLN A 73 -2.04 -4.94 12.50
C GLN A 73 -1.17 -4.73 13.75
N GLN A 74 -0.11 -5.52 13.90
CA GLN A 74 0.72 -5.50 15.11
C GLN A 74 1.89 -4.51 15.05
N VAL A 75 2.32 -4.09 13.84
CA VAL A 75 3.53 -3.28 13.66
C VAL A 75 3.25 -2.03 12.83
N ILE A 76 2.79 -2.17 11.59
CA ILE A 76 2.63 -1.02 10.68
C ILE A 76 1.59 -0.03 11.21
N LEU A 77 0.38 -0.49 11.54
CA LEU A 77 -0.69 0.39 12.02
C LEU A 77 -0.35 1.07 13.35
N PRO A 78 0.21 0.38 14.37
CA PRO A 78 0.64 1.03 15.60
C PRO A 78 1.69 2.14 15.38
N ILE A 79 2.69 1.92 14.51
CA ILE A 79 3.69 2.94 14.18
C ILE A 79 3.03 4.13 13.47
N ARG A 80 2.18 3.85 12.48
CA ARG A 80 1.46 4.88 11.72
C ARG A 80 0.57 5.73 12.63
N HIS A 81 -0.14 5.08 13.55
CA HIS A 81 -0.99 5.75 14.54
C HIS A 81 -0.16 6.61 15.50
N ALA A 82 0.96 6.08 16.02
CA ALA A 82 1.88 6.87 16.85
C ALA A 82 2.42 8.09 16.10
N ARG A 83 2.75 7.95 14.82
CA ARG A 83 3.19 9.06 13.96
C ARG A 83 2.08 10.08 13.73
N SER A 84 0.84 9.65 13.50
CA SER A 84 -0.29 10.58 13.25
C SER A 84 -0.63 11.44 14.47
N HIS A 85 -0.39 10.95 15.70
CA HIS A 85 -0.53 11.78 16.92
C HIS A 85 0.46 12.93 16.99
N LEU A 86 1.54 12.87 16.21
CA LEU A 86 2.54 13.94 16.09
C LEU A 86 2.28 14.85 14.87
N ASN A 87 1.02 15.02 14.45
CA ASN A 87 0.61 15.90 13.34
C ASN A 87 0.22 17.33 13.80
N ALA A 88 0.21 17.63 15.12
CA ALA A 88 -0.24 18.93 15.63
C ALA A 88 0.85 20.01 15.45
N GLU A 89 0.56 21.05 14.67
CA GLU A 89 1.45 22.19 14.45
C GLU A 89 1.16 23.35 15.45
N PRO A 90 2.19 24.06 15.96
CA PRO A 90 3.62 23.83 15.72
C PRO A 90 4.19 22.71 16.60
N LEU A 91 4.91 21.76 15.99
CA LEU A 91 5.64 20.74 16.74
C LEU A 91 6.87 21.34 17.45
N ARG A 92 7.11 20.93 18.69
CA ARG A 92 8.42 21.19 19.35
C ARG A 92 9.52 20.42 18.60
N SER A 93 10.75 20.94 18.59
CA SER A 93 11.89 20.35 17.87
C SER A 93 12.10 18.85 18.16
N GLN A 94 11.93 18.43 19.42
CA GLN A 94 12.00 17.02 19.83
C GLN A 94 10.87 16.16 19.25
N GLN A 95 9.65 16.70 19.14
CA GLN A 95 8.51 16.01 18.54
C GLN A 95 8.70 15.83 17.03
N ALA A 96 9.26 16.83 16.35
CA ALA A 96 9.63 16.72 14.93
C ALA A 96 10.70 15.64 14.69
N ALA A 97 11.72 15.56 15.56
CA ALA A 97 12.73 14.51 15.49
C ALA A 97 12.13 13.10 15.70
N LEU A 98 11.27 12.94 16.71
CA LEU A 98 10.58 11.67 16.98
C LEU A 98 9.66 11.26 15.81
N ARG A 99 8.91 12.20 15.25
CA ARG A 99 8.07 11.96 14.06
C ARG A 99 8.89 11.44 12.89
N LYS A 100 10.09 12.01 12.66
CA LYS A 100 11.00 11.54 11.60
C LYS A 100 11.48 10.11 11.89
N GLN A 101 11.80 9.76 13.13
CA GLN A 101 12.19 8.41 13.51
C GLN A 101 11.05 7.40 13.30
N LEU A 102 9.82 7.76 13.68
CA LEU A 102 8.64 6.92 13.44
C LEU A 102 8.37 6.73 11.95
N LEU A 103 8.56 7.75 11.12
CA LEU A 103 8.47 7.61 9.67
C LEU A 103 9.50 6.61 9.13
N GLN A 104 10.73 6.62 9.65
CA GLN A 104 11.74 5.63 9.24
C GLN A 104 11.37 4.22 9.68
N ALA A 105 10.90 4.06 10.92
CA ALA A 105 10.41 2.78 11.42
C ALA A 105 9.22 2.26 10.59
N GLU A 106 8.30 3.14 10.18
CA GLU A 106 7.17 2.78 9.32
C GLU A 106 7.64 2.28 7.96
N LEU A 107 8.56 2.99 7.29
CA LEU A 107 9.09 2.56 5.99
C LEU A 107 9.82 1.21 6.08
N GLN A 108 10.56 0.96 7.17
CA GLN A 108 11.18 -0.34 7.43
C GLN A 108 10.14 -1.43 7.65
N ALA A 109 9.11 -1.17 8.45
CA ALA A 109 8.02 -2.11 8.68
C ALA A 109 7.21 -2.40 7.41
N GLU A 110 7.04 -1.40 6.53
CA GLU A 110 6.38 -1.56 5.24
C GLU A 110 7.22 -2.41 4.27
N ARG A 111 8.54 -2.22 4.23
CA ARG A 111 9.47 -3.08 3.47
C ARG A 111 9.37 -4.54 3.91
N GLU A 112 9.33 -4.79 5.21
CA GLU A 112 9.10 -6.11 5.80
C GLU A 112 7.70 -6.67 5.49
N GLY A 113 6.69 -5.80 5.37
CA GLY A 113 5.36 -6.15 4.90
C GLY A 113 5.37 -6.66 3.46
N ILE A 114 6.12 -6.00 2.57
CA ILE A 114 6.28 -6.41 1.17
C ILE A 114 6.98 -7.77 1.06
N VAL A 115 7.99 -8.05 1.88
CA VAL A 115 8.62 -9.39 1.92
C VAL A 115 7.59 -10.47 2.21
N ARG A 116 6.73 -10.26 3.22
CA ARG A 116 5.66 -11.21 3.58
C ARG A 116 4.63 -11.40 2.47
N ILE A 117 4.26 -10.32 1.78
CA ILE A 117 3.38 -10.40 0.60
C ILE A 117 4.04 -11.24 -0.49
N LEU A 118 5.30 -10.99 -0.81
CA LEU A 118 6.05 -11.73 -1.83
C LEU A 118 6.18 -13.21 -1.47
N ASP A 119 6.49 -13.54 -0.22
CA ASP A 119 6.62 -14.91 0.24
C ASP A 119 5.28 -15.67 0.17
N TRP A 120 4.17 -14.99 0.48
CA TRP A 120 2.85 -15.57 0.26
C TRP A 120 2.55 -15.77 -1.23
N LEU A 121 2.83 -14.77 -2.08
CA LEU A 121 2.62 -14.83 -3.54
C LEU A 121 3.41 -15.96 -4.22
N LYS A 122 4.64 -16.24 -3.78
CA LYS A 122 5.48 -17.34 -4.31
C LYS A 122 4.80 -18.71 -4.19
N ASN A 123 3.88 -18.86 -3.24
CA ASN A 123 3.14 -20.10 -3.01
C ASN A 123 1.76 -20.12 -3.70
N GLN A 124 1.40 -19.06 -4.42
CA GLN A 124 0.15 -18.98 -5.15
C GLN A 124 0.32 -19.40 -6.61
N SER A 125 -0.73 -19.97 -7.19
CA SER A 125 -0.80 -20.17 -8.65
C SER A 125 -1.37 -18.90 -9.28
N LEU A 126 -0.49 -18.03 -9.78
CA LEU A 126 -0.90 -16.78 -10.41
C LEU A 126 -1.49 -17.04 -11.81
N ILE A 127 -2.59 -16.34 -12.11
CA ILE A 127 -3.27 -16.41 -13.41
C ILE A 127 -2.68 -15.33 -14.32
N ASP A 128 -2.07 -15.75 -15.43
CA ASP A 128 -1.58 -14.86 -16.48
C ASP A 128 -2.73 -14.49 -17.44
N GLN A 129 -3.05 -13.20 -17.49
CA GLN A 129 -4.10 -12.62 -18.33
C GLN A 129 -3.63 -12.28 -19.75
N GLN A 130 -2.34 -12.48 -20.07
CA GLN A 130 -1.71 -12.16 -21.35
C GLN A 130 -1.72 -10.66 -21.71
N GLN A 131 -2.38 -9.82 -20.91
CA GLN A 131 -2.53 -8.38 -21.06
C GLN A 131 -2.50 -7.71 -19.67
N PRO A 132 -2.15 -6.42 -19.60
CA PRO A 132 -2.17 -5.69 -18.33
C PRO A 132 -3.56 -5.71 -17.66
N CYS A 133 -3.61 -6.11 -16.40
CA CYS A 133 -4.86 -6.28 -15.64
C CYS A 133 -4.89 -5.43 -14.35
N CYS A 134 -4.21 -4.28 -14.35
CA CYS A 134 -4.17 -3.35 -13.21
C CYS A 134 -5.56 -2.95 -12.71
N GLU A 135 -6.48 -2.63 -13.63
CA GLU A 135 -7.85 -2.24 -13.29
C GLU A 135 -8.58 -3.36 -12.53
N GLN A 136 -8.51 -4.59 -13.06
CA GLN A 136 -9.12 -5.77 -12.44
C GLN A 136 -8.61 -6.00 -11.01
N ASN A 137 -7.29 -5.89 -10.81
CA ASN A 137 -6.68 -6.05 -9.50
C ASN A 137 -7.11 -4.96 -8.50
N LEU A 138 -7.25 -3.71 -8.97
CA LEU A 138 -7.74 -2.61 -8.11
C LEU A 138 -9.22 -2.76 -7.76
N LEU A 139 -10.04 -3.26 -8.68
CA LEU A 139 -11.46 -3.55 -8.42
C LEU A 139 -11.63 -4.64 -7.36
N LEU A 140 -10.82 -5.70 -7.42
CA LEU A 140 -10.81 -6.75 -6.38
C LEU A 140 -10.55 -6.15 -4.99
N LEU A 141 -9.54 -5.29 -4.86
CA LEU A 141 -9.23 -4.61 -3.59
C LEU A 141 -10.36 -3.68 -3.12
N GLN A 142 -11.03 -2.99 -4.06
CA GLN A 142 -12.15 -2.12 -3.73
C GLN A 142 -13.30 -2.92 -3.08
N ASP A 143 -13.59 -4.11 -3.59
CA ASP A 143 -14.67 -4.97 -3.10
C ASP A 143 -14.30 -5.69 -1.80
N MET A 144 -13.05 -6.16 -1.66
CA MET A 144 -12.54 -6.72 -0.39
C MET A 144 -12.65 -5.71 0.77
N ALA A 145 -12.36 -4.43 0.50
CA ALA A 145 -12.44 -3.38 1.50
C ALA A 145 -13.88 -2.91 1.79
N ALA A 146 -14.89 -3.42 1.09
CA ALA A 146 -16.30 -3.03 1.23
C ALA A 146 -17.11 -3.96 2.16
N VAL A 147 -16.51 -5.01 2.71
CA VAL A 147 -17.20 -6.05 3.49
C VAL A 147 -17.65 -5.59 4.89
N ASP A 148 -17.31 -4.37 5.32
CA ASP A 148 -17.89 -3.75 6.52
C ASP A 148 -19.31 -3.19 6.24
N ASN A 149 -20.36 -3.85 6.75
CA ASN A 149 -21.77 -3.56 6.46
C ASN A 149 -22.34 -2.29 7.19
N GLY A 150 -21.64 -1.16 7.14
CA GLY A 150 -22.05 0.10 7.76
C GLY A 150 -22.28 1.25 6.78
N VAL A 151 -23.07 2.26 7.18
CA VAL A 151 -23.31 3.50 6.39
C VAL A 151 -21.99 4.23 6.05
N SER A 152 -20.99 4.15 6.95
CA SER A 152 -19.65 4.69 6.72
C SER A 152 -18.89 3.95 5.61
N ALA A 153 -19.14 2.65 5.41
CA ALA A 153 -18.46 1.86 4.39
C ALA A 153 -18.99 2.17 2.97
N ALA A 154 -20.28 2.47 2.83
CA ALA A 154 -20.84 2.91 1.55
C ALA A 154 -20.24 4.25 1.09
N GLN A 155 -20.12 5.21 2.01
CA GLN A 155 -19.49 6.52 1.75
C GLN A 155 -18.01 6.38 1.39
N LYS A 156 -17.27 5.53 2.13
CA LYS A 156 -15.87 5.20 1.79
C LYS A 156 -15.76 4.50 0.44
N LYS A 157 -16.68 3.59 0.10
CA LYS A 157 -16.70 2.88 -1.20
C LYS A 157 -16.88 3.85 -2.37
N GLU A 158 -17.76 4.83 -2.23
CA GLU A 158 -18.01 5.87 -3.23
C GLU A 158 -16.79 6.80 -3.39
N ALA A 159 -16.11 7.15 -2.30
CA ALA A 159 -14.89 7.96 -2.32
C ALA A 159 -13.67 7.23 -2.94
N ARG A 160 -13.61 5.89 -2.86
CA ARG A 160 -12.49 5.09 -3.42
C ARG A 160 -12.44 5.16 -4.94
N ARG A 161 -13.58 5.08 -5.62
CA ARG A 161 -13.65 4.92 -7.09
C ARG A 161 -12.88 6.01 -7.87
N PRO A 162 -13.10 7.32 -7.64
CA PRO A 162 -12.35 8.34 -8.39
C PRO A 162 -10.85 8.32 -8.08
N LEU A 163 -10.46 7.99 -6.85
CA LEU A 163 -9.05 7.89 -6.46
C LEU A 163 -8.36 6.67 -7.08
N LEU A 164 -9.06 5.53 -7.18
CA LEU A 164 -8.54 4.33 -7.85
C LEU A 164 -8.40 4.55 -9.36
N GLN A 165 -9.35 5.25 -9.99
CA GLN A 165 -9.25 5.65 -11.40
C GLN A 165 -8.05 6.58 -11.63
N GLN A 166 -7.86 7.58 -10.76
CA GLN A 166 -6.68 8.44 -10.83
C GLN A 166 -5.38 7.65 -10.66
N LEU A 167 -5.34 6.69 -9.73
CA LEU A 167 -4.17 5.85 -9.52
C LEU A 167 -3.86 4.97 -10.75
N LEU A 168 -4.90 4.43 -11.39
CA LEU A 168 -4.78 3.65 -12.63
C LEU A 168 -4.17 4.49 -13.77
N LEU A 169 -4.68 5.71 -13.99
CA LEU A 169 -4.12 6.62 -15.00
C LEU A 169 -2.65 6.97 -14.75
N LEU A 170 -2.24 7.07 -13.49
CA LEU A 170 -0.84 7.31 -13.12
C LEU A 170 0.05 6.07 -13.30
N ALA A 171 -0.56 4.89 -13.37
CA ALA A 171 0.10 3.60 -13.57
C ALA A 171 0.31 3.24 -15.04
N GLU A 172 -0.37 3.88 -15.99
CA GLU A 172 -0.05 3.81 -17.42
C GLU A 172 1.34 4.42 -17.72
#